data_AF-A0A1Y5D5P7-F1
#
_entry.id   AF-A0A1Y5D5P7-F1
#
_cell.length_a   1.000
_cell.length_b   1.000
_cell.length_c   1.000
_cell.angle_alpha   90.00
_cell.angle_beta   90.00
_cell.angle_gamma   90.00
#
_symmetry.space_group_name_H-M   'P 1'
#
loop_
_entity.id
_entity.type
_entity.pdbx_description
1 polymer ?
#
loop_
_entity_poly.entity_id
_entity_poly.type
_entity_poly.pdbx_seq_one_letter_code
_entity_poly.pdbx_strand_id
1 'polypeptide(L)'
;MIFGCSVFTLLLLLLYFSYAYHLALTIAAITLMMISIVLAQQHGKQAQVIYQFELSQQGLCTFDGKSYYQLQANSRLSFLGCWLTLTSVTENSTLLASKHKPLFIYRDSLSQKDFARLSLVLRKLTAE
;
A
#
# COMPACT_ATOMS: atom_id res chain seq x y z
N MET A 1 1.94 20.45 62.29
CA MET A 1 1.41 19.11 61.96
C MET A 1 0.74 19.07 60.59
N ILE A 2 -0.19 20.00 60.29
CA ILE A 2 -0.96 20.04 59.03
C ILE A 2 -0.06 20.18 57.78
N PHE A 3 0.97 21.03 57.83
CA PHE A 3 1.90 21.23 56.71
C PHE A 3 2.68 19.94 56.35
N GLY A 4 3.14 19.19 57.35
CA GLY A 4 3.84 17.91 57.15
C GLY A 4 2.93 16.84 56.54
N CYS A 5 1.67 16.77 56.97
CA CYS A 5 0.69 15.86 56.37
C CYS A 5 0.40 16.22 54.90
N SER A 6 0.28 17.51 54.57
CA SER A 6 0.05 17.95 53.18
C SER A 6 1.23 17.64 52.26
N VAL A 7 2.46 17.76 52.74
CA VAL A 7 3.66 17.41 51.95
C VAL A 7 3.75 15.90 51.75
N PHE A 8 3.42 15.11 52.78
CA PHE A 8 3.43 13.66 52.69
C PHE A 8 2.38 13.11 51.70
N THR A 9 1.15 13.65 51.71
CA THR A 9 0.11 13.24 50.75
C THR A 9 0.46 13.63 49.31
N LEU A 10 1.05 14.81 49.12
CA LEU A 10 1.56 15.25 47.80
C LEU A 10 2.64 14.28 47.28
N LEU A 11 3.58 13.89 48.14
CA LEU A 11 4.69 13.01 47.75
C LEU A 11 4.20 11.60 47.41
N LEU A 12 3.21 11.09 48.15
CA LEU A 12 2.56 9.82 47.88
C LEU A 12 1.78 9.84 46.55
N LEU A 13 1.11 10.95 46.24
CA LEU A 13 0.44 11.17 44.97
C LEU A 13 1.44 11.17 43.80
N LEU A 14 2.56 11.89 43.94
CA LEU A 14 3.62 11.93 42.93
C LEU A 14 4.25 10.55 42.68
N LEU A 15 4.47 9.77 43.74
CA LEU A 15 5.01 8.41 43.63
C LEU A 15 4.03 7.48 42.89
N TYR A 16 2.72 7.61 43.17
CA TYR A 16 1.68 6.86 42.48
C TYR A 16 1.62 7.21 40.98
N PHE A 17 1.64 8.50 40.63
CA PHE A 17 1.64 8.93 39.22
C PHE A 17 2.89 8.45 38.46
N SER A 18 4.07 8.52 39.09
CA SER A 18 5.30 7.99 38.48
C SER A 18 5.21 6.49 38.25
N TYR A 19 4.66 5.74 39.22
CA TYR A 19 4.46 4.29 39.09
C TYR A 19 3.47 3.95 37.97
N ALA A 20 2.31 4.62 37.94
CA ALA A 20 1.30 4.44 36.90
C ALA A 20 1.85 4.74 35.50
N TYR A 21 2.70 5.78 35.38
CA TYR A 21 3.38 6.11 34.12
C TYR A 21 4.33 4.99 33.66
N HIS A 22 5.18 4.47 34.55
CA HIS A 22 6.06 3.35 34.21
C HIS A 22 5.28 2.09 33.84
N LEU A 23 4.16 1.81 34.52
CA LEU A 23 3.28 0.69 34.21
C LEU A 23 2.62 0.87 32.82
N ALA A 24 2.10 2.06 32.52
CA ALA A 24 1.54 2.35 31.19
C ALA A 24 2.61 2.23 30.08
N LEU A 25 3.83 2.70 30.34
CA LEU A 25 4.95 2.62 29.41
C LEU A 25 5.36 1.17 29.13
N THR A 26 5.43 0.30 30.15
CA THR A 26 5.77 -1.11 29.95
C THR A 26 4.69 -1.83 29.18
N ILE A 27 3.41 -1.57 29.46
CA ILE A 27 2.29 -2.11 28.67
C ILE A 27 2.41 -1.67 27.21
N ALA A 28 2.62 -0.37 26.95
CA ALA A 28 2.76 0.15 25.58
C ALA A 28 3.96 -0.46 24.84
N ALA A 29 5.10 -0.65 25.52
CA ALA A 29 6.27 -1.28 24.93
C ALA A 29 6.00 -2.76 24.57
N ILE A 30 5.35 -3.51 25.46
CA ILE A 30 5.00 -4.91 25.22
C ILE A 30 4.01 -5.02 24.05
N THR A 31 2.98 -4.17 23.99
CA THR A 31 2.00 -4.22 22.89
C THR A 31 2.65 -3.87 21.56
N LEU A 32 3.50 -2.85 21.50
CA LEU A 32 4.26 -2.51 20.28
C LEU A 32 5.20 -3.64 19.85
N MET A 33 5.87 -4.29 20.81
CA MET A 33 6.73 -5.44 20.53
C MET A 33 5.92 -6.60 19.94
N MET A 34 4.76 -6.92 20.52
CA MET A 34 3.87 -7.96 20.01
C MET A 34 3.35 -7.64 18.61
N ILE A 35 2.92 -6.40 18.36
CA ILE A 35 2.47 -5.95 17.03
C ILE A 35 3.61 -6.09 16.01
N SER A 36 4.82 -5.66 16.37
CA SER A 36 5.99 -5.74 15.49
C SER A 36 6.33 -7.17 15.11
N ILE A 37 6.26 -8.11 16.06
CA ILE A 37 6.50 -9.54 15.81
C ILE A 37 5.45 -10.11 14.83
N VAL A 38 4.16 -9.81 15.06
CA VAL A 38 3.08 -10.27 14.15
C VAL A 38 3.28 -9.72 12.75
N LEU A 39 3.61 -8.44 12.62
CA LEU A 39 3.86 -7.80 11.33
C LEU A 39 5.07 -8.40 10.60
N ALA A 40 6.15 -8.66 11.33
CA ALA A 40 7.35 -9.30 10.79
C ALA A 40 7.08 -10.72 10.27
N GLN A 41 6.24 -11.50 10.98
CA GLN A 41 5.85 -12.84 10.55
C GLN A 41 5.00 -12.82 9.27
N GLN A 42 4.14 -11.81 9.10
CA GLN A 42 3.33 -11.68 7.89
C GLN A 42 4.18 -11.34 6.66
N HIS A 43 5.25 -10.56 6.82
CA HIS A 43 6.15 -10.17 5.73
C HIS A 43 6.90 -11.37 5.11
N GLY A 44 7.15 -12.43 5.89
CA GLY A 44 7.82 -13.65 5.41
C GLY A 44 6.95 -14.59 4.57
N LYS A 45 5.62 -14.42 4.59
CA LYS A 45 4.73 -15.19 3.71
C LYS A 45 4.80 -14.57 2.32
N GLN A 46 5.57 -15.20 1.42
CA GLN A 46 5.69 -14.77 0.03
C GLN A 46 4.31 -14.48 -0.57
N ALA A 47 4.15 -13.28 -1.12
CA ALA A 47 2.94 -12.86 -1.79
C ALA A 47 2.61 -13.87 -2.91
N GLN A 48 1.51 -14.60 -2.75
CA GLN A 48 1.05 -15.51 -3.78
C GLN A 48 0.65 -14.68 -5.01
N VAL A 49 1.14 -15.08 -6.18
CA VAL A 49 0.77 -14.44 -7.44
C VAL A 49 -0.65 -14.88 -7.79
N ILE A 50 -1.62 -14.01 -7.50
CA ILE A 50 -3.05 -14.27 -7.77
C ILE A 50 -3.36 -14.07 -9.27
N TYR A 51 -2.59 -13.23 -9.96
CA TYR A 51 -2.86 -12.83 -11.33
C TYR A 51 -1.58 -12.46 -12.08
N GLN A 52 -1.50 -12.86 -13.34
CA GLN A 52 -0.38 -12.55 -14.24
C GLN A 52 -0.91 -11.79 -15.47
N PHE A 53 -0.18 -10.76 -15.86
CA PHE A 53 -0.42 -10.02 -17.09
C PHE A 53 0.92 -9.67 -17.71
N GLU A 54 0.97 -9.59 -19.04
CA GLU A 54 2.18 -9.18 -19.74
C GLU A 54 2.01 -7.74 -20.24
N LEU A 55 3.11 -6.99 -20.18
CA LEU A 55 3.15 -5.60 -20.61
C LEU A 55 4.23 -5.46 -21.68
N SER A 56 3.82 -5.09 -22.89
CA SER A 56 4.71 -4.73 -23.98
C SER A 56 5.28 -3.32 -23.77
N GLN A 57 6.46 -3.05 -24.35
CA GLN A 57 7.09 -1.74 -24.34
C GLN A 57 6.25 -0.65 -25.03
N GLN A 58 5.33 -1.05 -25.90
CA GLN A 58 4.40 -0.18 -26.63
C GLN A 58 3.12 0.13 -25.83
N GLY A 59 3.01 -0.34 -24.58
CA GLY A 59 1.82 -0.14 -23.75
C GLY A 59 0.67 -1.12 -24.01
N LEU A 60 0.92 -2.19 -24.77
CA LEU A 60 -0.04 -3.28 -24.95
C LEU A 60 0.00 -4.21 -23.73
N CYS A 61 -1.14 -4.35 -23.05
CA CYS A 61 -1.35 -5.26 -21.93
C CYS A 61 -2.09 -6.51 -22.42
N THR A 62 -1.56 -7.69 -22.13
CA THR A 62 -2.23 -8.97 -22.38
C THR A 62 -2.65 -9.60 -21.07
N PHE A 63 -3.92 -9.97 -20.99
CA PHE A 63 -4.48 -10.69 -19.86
C PHE A 63 -4.88 -12.09 -20.33
N ASP A 64 -4.30 -13.11 -19.70
CA ASP A 64 -4.61 -14.53 -19.92
C ASP A 64 -4.54 -14.97 -21.41
N GLY A 65 -3.66 -14.32 -22.19
CA GLY A 65 -3.41 -14.60 -23.61
C GLY A 65 -4.58 -14.34 -24.59
N LYS A 66 -5.74 -13.89 -24.11
CA LYS A 66 -6.97 -13.77 -24.92
C LYS A 66 -7.49 -12.35 -25.06
N SER A 67 -7.20 -11.49 -24.08
CA SER A 67 -7.71 -10.12 -24.07
C SER A 67 -6.57 -9.12 -24.19
N TYR A 68 -6.56 -8.37 -25.30
CA TYR A 68 -5.61 -7.31 -25.58
C TYR A 68 -6.20 -5.98 -25.15
N TYR A 69 -5.47 -5.25 -24.31
CA TYR A 69 -5.84 -3.91 -23.90
C TYR A 69 -4.69 -2.95 -24.13
N GLN A 70 -4.98 -1.78 -24.70
CA GLN A 70 -4.03 -0.70 -24.80
C GLN A 70 -4.10 0.15 -23.54
N LEU A 71 -2.94 0.39 -22.94
CA LEU A 71 -2.76 1.29 -21.83
C LEU A 71 -2.79 2.75 -22.32
N GLN A 72 -3.59 3.58 -21.67
CA GLN A 72 -3.74 4.98 -22.06
C GLN A 72 -2.82 5.92 -21.27
N ALA A 73 -2.49 7.05 -21.89
CA ALA A 73 -1.65 8.12 -21.33
C ALA A 73 -2.26 8.82 -20.09
N ASN A 74 -3.58 8.70 -19.89
CA ASN A 74 -4.28 9.20 -18.70
C ASN A 74 -4.04 8.34 -17.44
N SER A 75 -3.34 7.22 -17.56
CA SER A 75 -2.95 6.37 -16.43
C SER A 75 -2.01 7.13 -15.49
N ARG A 76 -2.14 6.94 -14.18
CA ARG A 76 -1.38 7.70 -13.18
C ARG A 76 -0.66 6.78 -12.19
N LEU A 77 0.55 7.18 -11.83
CA LEU A 77 1.29 6.59 -10.73
C LEU A 77 1.01 7.38 -9.45
N SER A 78 0.81 6.68 -8.35
CA SER A 78 0.67 7.24 -7.01
C SER A 78 1.62 6.54 -6.04
N PHE A 79 1.81 7.11 -4.86
CA PHE A 79 2.62 6.52 -3.81
C PHE A 79 2.11 5.13 -3.39
N LEU A 80 0.78 4.98 -3.34
CA LEU A 80 0.09 3.75 -2.89
C LEU A 80 -0.05 2.68 -3.98
N GLY A 81 0.16 3.03 -5.26
CA GLY A 81 -0.13 2.13 -6.38
C GLY A 81 -0.24 2.85 -7.71
N CYS A 82 -0.82 2.17 -8.71
CA CYS A 82 -1.03 2.73 -10.04
C CYS A 82 -2.51 2.64 -10.46
N TRP A 83 -2.99 3.70 -11.08
CA TRP A 83 -4.32 3.77 -11.67
C TRP A 83 -4.18 3.65 -13.18
N LEU A 84 -4.54 2.50 -13.73
CA LEU A 84 -4.39 2.19 -15.15
C LEU A 84 -5.73 2.40 -15.84
N THR A 85 -5.75 3.14 -16.94
CA THR A 85 -6.93 3.19 -17.81
C THR A 85 -6.65 2.35 -19.04
N LEU A 86 -7.43 1.29 -19.20
CA LEU A 86 -7.26 0.30 -20.26
C LEU A 86 -8.35 0.46 -21.30
N THR A 87 -8.01 0.31 -22.57
CA THR A 87 -8.95 0.31 -23.69
C THR A 87 -8.85 -1.01 -24.44
N SER A 88 -9.96 -1.67 -24.72
CA SER A 88 -9.97 -2.96 -25.43
C SER A 88 -9.50 -2.79 -26.87
N VAL A 89 -8.51 -3.59 -27.27
CA VAL A 89 -8.05 -3.70 -28.66
C VAL A 89 -8.64 -4.99 -29.22
N THR A 90 -9.97 -5.02 -29.36
CA THR A 90 -10.64 -6.15 -30.04
C THR A 90 -11.07 -5.67 -31.42
N GLU A 91 -10.69 -6.43 -32.46
CA GLU A 91 -10.69 -6.01 -33.86
C GLU A 91 -12.06 -5.67 -34.48
N ASN A 92 -13.19 -5.75 -33.77
CA ASN A 92 -14.53 -5.73 -34.39
C ASN A 92 -15.61 -4.83 -33.74
N SER A 93 -15.28 -3.83 -32.92
CA SER A 93 -16.30 -2.86 -32.46
C SER A 93 -16.20 -1.53 -33.19
N THR A 94 -16.97 -1.42 -34.27
CA THR A 94 -17.43 -0.18 -34.88
C THR A 94 -17.82 0.88 -33.85
N LEU A 95 -17.05 1.99 -33.80
CA LEU A 95 -17.45 3.38 -33.48
C LEU A 95 -18.36 3.74 -32.29
N LEU A 96 -18.82 2.80 -31.44
CA LEU A 96 -19.75 3.07 -30.35
C LEU A 96 -19.26 2.40 -29.06
N ALA A 97 -18.67 3.24 -28.20
CA ALA A 97 -18.19 2.95 -26.85
C ALA A 97 -16.94 2.06 -26.74
N SER A 98 -15.77 2.66 -27.03
CA SER A 98 -14.51 2.29 -26.38
C SER A 98 -14.72 2.27 -24.86
N LYS A 99 -14.98 1.09 -24.31
CA LYS A 99 -15.23 0.94 -22.87
C LYS A 99 -13.90 1.05 -22.14
N HIS A 100 -13.62 2.25 -21.62
CA HIS A 100 -12.48 2.47 -20.74
C HIS A 100 -12.70 1.68 -19.46
N LYS A 101 -11.77 0.77 -19.15
CA LYS A 101 -11.79 -0.02 -17.93
C LYS A 101 -10.69 0.51 -17.01
N PRO A 102 -11.03 1.27 -15.95
CA PRO A 102 -10.04 1.70 -14.99
C PRO A 102 -9.68 0.51 -14.07
N LEU A 103 -8.39 0.22 -13.91
CA LEU A 103 -7.83 -0.85 -13.08
C LEU A 103 -6.77 -0.33 -12.09
N PHE A 104 -7.03 -0.47 -10.78
CA PHE A 104 -6.16 0.05 -9.73
C PHE A 104 -5.36 -1.11 -9.17
N ILE A 105 -4.05 -0.97 -9.18
CA ILE A 105 -3.13 -1.98 -8.67
C ILE A 105 -2.36 -1.37 -7.50
N TYR A 106 -2.43 -2.03 -6.35
CA TYR A 106 -1.64 -1.62 -5.19
C TYR A 106 -0.15 -1.84 -5.44
N ARG A 107 0.67 -0.95 -4.91
CA ARG A 107 2.13 -1.03 -5.06
C ARG A 107 2.70 -2.34 -4.54
N ASP A 108 2.18 -2.80 -3.40
CA ASP A 108 2.65 -4.01 -2.73
C ASP A 108 2.20 -5.30 -3.46
N SER A 109 1.28 -5.20 -4.43
CA SER A 109 0.86 -6.33 -5.26
C SER A 109 1.82 -6.63 -6.42
N LEU A 110 2.74 -5.72 -6.72
CA LEU A 110 3.72 -5.87 -7.80
C LEU A 110 5.13 -6.04 -7.23
N SER A 111 5.96 -6.82 -7.91
CA SER A 111 7.38 -6.83 -7.59
C SER A 111 7.98 -5.43 -7.86
N GLN A 112 9.01 -5.06 -7.11
CA GLN A 112 9.69 -3.76 -7.29
C GLN A 112 10.21 -3.58 -8.73
N LYS A 113 10.65 -4.67 -9.37
CA LYS A 113 11.11 -4.67 -10.76
C LYS A 113 9.97 -4.42 -11.74
N ASP A 114 8.81 -5.05 -11.52
CA ASP A 114 7.67 -4.91 -12.41
C ASP A 114 7.00 -3.55 -12.26
N PHE A 115 6.95 -3.01 -11.03
CA PHE A 115 6.52 -1.64 -10.81
C PHE A 115 7.42 -0.64 -11.55
N ALA A 116 8.74 -0.82 -11.51
CA ALA A 116 9.67 0.03 -12.25
C ALA A 116 9.45 -0.07 -13.77
N ARG A 117 9.26 -1.28 -14.31
CA ARG A 117 8.96 -1.48 -15.74
C ARG A 117 7.67 -0.80 -16.15
N LEU A 118 6.60 -0.99 -15.39
CA LEU A 118 5.31 -0.34 -15.63
C LEU A 118 5.46 1.18 -15.61
N SER A 119 6.19 1.72 -14.63
CA SER A 119 6.41 3.17 -14.53
C SER A 119 7.12 3.77 -15.73
N LEU A 120 8.08 3.04 -16.32
CA LEU A 120 8.79 3.48 -17.53
C LEU A 120 7.86 3.49 -18.74
N VAL A 121 7.02 2.46 -18.91
CA VAL A 121 6.05 2.41 -20.01
C VAL A 121 5.04 3.56 -19.87
N LEU A 122 4.52 3.81 -18.67
CA LEU A 122 3.62 4.93 -18.40
C LEU A 122 4.25 6.28 -18.73
N ARG A 123 5.51 6.50 -18.32
CA ARG A 123 6.23 7.74 -18.64
C ARG A 123 6.44 7.94 -20.14
N LYS A 124 6.68 6.87 -20.90
CA LYS A 124 6.77 6.95 -22.36
C LYS A 124 5.43 7.35 -22.98
N LEU A 125 4.34 6.72 -22.55
CA LEU A 125 2.99 6.99 -23.06
C LEU A 125 2.47 8.39 -22.72
N THR A 126 2.90 8.99 -21.61
CA THR A 126 2.52 10.37 -21.25
C THR A 126 3.38 11.44 -21.92
N ALA A 127 4.58 11.08 -22.40
CA ALA A 127 5.51 12.02 -23.04
C ALA A 127 5.27 12.18 -24.55
N GLU A 128 4.49 11.30 -25.15
CA GLU A 128 3.93 11.43 -26.51
C GLU A 128 2.61 12.20 -26.50
#